data_AF-A0AAP6D1D0-F1
#
_entry.id   AF-A0AAP6D1D0-F1
#
_cell.length_a   1.000
_cell.length_b   1.000
_cell.length_c   1.000
_cell.angle_alpha   90.00
_cell.angle_beta   90.00
_cell.angle_gamma   90.00
#
_symmetry.space_group_name_H-M   'P 1'
#
loop_
_entity.id
_entity.type
_entity.pdbx_description
1 polymer ?
#
loop_
_entity_poly.entity_id
_entity_poly.type
_entity_poly.pdbx_seq_one_letter_code
_entity_poly.pdbx_strand_id
1 'polypeptide(L)'
;ETGTIDNAVGAKRDRLVEFKAAYVTKWNECNQQWPEVIFHGPRGTDKGMAQLTPYGDGYFQLHGMTKEITLFEDGLVESTALSAQPELPVPLLSKIRSGWREEILGERTHNAIQHMAQFIPDYKTAEKGGKALFGAQQIPGTDPVLRAADVSFEQNHYARIEVVKASSTLLAAQKMLQYWFDITPQHNVEAQHPVTVNWSEDEIEQYAIKLTEERGYPHALA
;
A
#
# COMPACT_ATOMS: atom_id res chain seq x y z
N GLU A 1 -14.54 7.45 0.61
CA GLU A 1 -14.23 6.19 1.30
C GLU A 1 -15.36 5.21 0.98
N THR A 2 -15.13 3.91 0.86
CA THR A 2 -16.16 2.98 0.34
C THR A 2 -17.28 2.70 1.34
N GLY A 3 -17.00 2.75 2.65
CA GLY A 3 -17.99 2.52 3.70
C GLY A 3 -19.09 3.57 3.73
N THR A 4 -18.83 4.80 3.26
CA THR A 4 -19.87 5.83 3.16
C THR A 4 -20.89 5.52 2.06
N ILE A 5 -20.44 4.88 0.97
CA ILE A 5 -21.33 4.39 -0.10
C ILE A 5 -22.14 3.21 0.42
N ASP A 6 -21.51 2.29 1.15
CA ASP A 6 -22.18 1.14 1.77
C ASP A 6 -23.29 1.59 2.75
N ASN A 7 -23.02 2.61 3.58
CA ASN A 7 -24.02 3.22 4.45
C ASN A 7 -25.20 3.79 3.66
N ALA A 8 -24.94 4.48 2.55
CA ALA A 8 -25.99 5.11 1.74
C ALA A 8 -26.93 4.10 1.08
N VAL A 9 -26.43 2.89 0.76
CA VAL A 9 -27.23 1.80 0.17
C VAL A 9 -27.74 0.81 1.22
N GLY A 10 -27.48 1.03 2.51
CA GLY A 10 -27.89 0.16 3.61
C GLY A 10 -27.13 -1.18 3.69
N ALA A 11 -25.98 -1.29 3.01
CA ALA A 11 -25.14 -2.49 3.05
C ALA A 11 -24.27 -2.48 4.31
N LYS A 12 -24.63 -3.28 5.31
CA LYS A 12 -23.83 -3.43 6.53
C LYS A 12 -22.66 -4.37 6.31
N ARG A 13 -21.45 -3.96 6.73
CA ARG A 13 -20.25 -4.79 6.65
C ARG A 13 -19.28 -4.48 7.76
N ASP A 14 -18.70 -5.55 8.28
CA ASP A 14 -17.53 -5.48 9.15
C ASP A 14 -16.28 -5.30 8.28
N ARG A 15 -15.48 -4.29 8.59
CA ARG A 15 -14.18 -4.05 7.99
C ARG A 15 -13.28 -3.30 8.96
N LEU A 16 -11.99 -3.39 8.68
CA LEU A 16 -10.98 -2.59 9.34
C LEU A 16 -10.38 -1.59 8.37
N VAL A 17 -9.81 -0.53 8.92
CA VAL A 17 -8.89 0.36 8.21
C VAL A 17 -7.62 0.46 9.04
N GLU A 18 -6.48 0.28 8.39
CA GLU A 18 -5.18 0.41 9.03
C GLU A 18 -4.33 1.48 8.36
N PHE A 19 -3.98 2.51 9.13
CA PHE A 19 -3.02 3.53 8.72
C PHE A 19 -1.60 2.98 8.84
N LYS A 20 -0.85 3.04 7.73
CA LYS A 20 0.53 2.58 7.64
C LYS A 20 1.42 3.57 6.91
N ALA A 21 2.72 3.47 7.18
CA ALA A 21 3.75 4.22 6.47
C ALA A 21 4.96 3.34 6.12
N ALA A 22 5.64 3.72 5.05
CA ALA A 22 6.90 3.18 4.58
C ALA A 22 7.81 4.32 4.13
N TYR A 23 9.12 4.11 4.19
CA TYR A 23 10.09 5.18 4.03
C TYR A 23 10.99 4.93 2.85
N VAL A 24 11.09 5.91 1.95
CA VAL A 24 12.03 5.87 0.83
C VAL A 24 13.38 6.35 1.35
N THR A 25 14.39 5.49 1.20
CA THR A 25 15.77 5.73 1.60
C THR A 25 16.70 5.56 0.42
N LYS A 26 17.88 6.15 0.50
CA LYS A 26 18.95 5.98 -0.48
C LYS A 26 20.20 5.47 0.22
N TRP A 27 20.74 4.36 -0.26
CA TRP A 27 21.99 3.81 0.22
C TRP A 27 23.07 4.09 -0.83
N ASN A 28 23.78 5.21 -0.68
CA ASN A 28 24.67 5.77 -1.71
C ASN A 28 25.84 4.84 -2.06
N GLU A 29 26.30 4.02 -1.12
CA GLU A 29 27.40 3.08 -1.33
C GLU A 29 26.97 1.79 -2.06
N CYS A 30 25.65 1.57 -2.20
CA CYS A 30 25.10 0.37 -2.82
C CYS A 30 25.17 0.45 -4.35
N ASN A 31 26.00 -0.41 -4.94
CA ASN A 31 26.16 -0.54 -6.39
C ASN A 31 25.73 -1.92 -6.89
N GLN A 32 25.05 -2.69 -6.04
CA GLN A 32 24.61 -4.06 -6.30
C GLN A 32 23.11 -4.09 -6.53
N GLN A 33 22.66 -5.06 -7.33
CA GLN A 33 21.25 -5.42 -7.39
C GLN A 33 20.90 -6.23 -6.15
N TRP A 34 19.84 -5.81 -5.46
CA TRP A 34 19.29 -6.52 -4.33
C TRP A 34 17.97 -7.18 -4.72
N PRO A 35 17.66 -8.37 -4.18
CA PRO A 35 16.29 -8.85 -4.13
C PRO A 35 15.50 -8.09 -3.07
N GLU A 36 14.18 -8.26 -3.06
CA GLU A 36 13.40 -7.93 -1.87
C GLU A 36 13.80 -8.86 -0.71
N VAL A 37 14.11 -8.28 0.45
CA VAL A 37 14.52 -9.02 1.64
C VAL A 37 13.53 -8.76 2.76
N ILE A 38 13.07 -9.83 3.41
CA ILE A 38 12.13 -9.78 4.54
C ILE A 38 12.73 -10.52 5.73
N PHE A 39 12.91 -9.82 6.84
CA PHE A 39 13.29 -10.37 8.13
C PHE A 39 12.04 -10.56 8.98
N HIS A 40 11.75 -11.80 9.34
CA HIS A 40 10.57 -12.13 10.14
C HIS A 40 10.72 -11.66 11.58
N GLY A 41 9.63 -11.14 12.14
CA GLY A 41 9.60 -10.64 13.51
C GLY A 41 8.18 -10.45 14.04
N PRO A 42 7.96 -10.59 15.36
CA PRO A 42 6.64 -10.43 15.96
C PRO A 42 6.09 -9.02 15.75
N ARG A 43 4.87 -8.96 15.21
CA ARG A 43 4.19 -7.72 14.86
C ARG A 43 4.06 -6.76 16.06
N GLY A 44 4.38 -5.48 15.85
CA GLY A 44 4.13 -4.40 16.81
C GLY A 44 5.14 -4.29 17.95
N THR A 45 6.20 -5.12 17.95
CA THR A 45 7.28 -5.06 18.94
C THR A 45 8.49 -4.30 18.38
N ASP A 46 9.52 -4.12 19.20
CA ASP A 46 10.86 -3.64 18.81
C ASP A 46 11.57 -4.60 17.83
N LYS A 47 11.17 -5.87 17.82
CA LYS A 47 11.61 -6.92 16.90
C LYS A 47 10.58 -7.18 15.79
N GLY A 48 9.82 -6.17 15.40
CA GLY A 48 8.89 -6.26 14.28
C GLY A 48 9.57 -6.75 13.00
N MET A 49 8.77 -7.28 12.06
CA MET A 49 9.26 -7.58 10.72
C MET A 49 9.94 -6.35 10.11
N ALA A 50 11.09 -6.56 9.45
CA ALA A 50 11.75 -5.55 8.63
C ALA A 50 11.76 -6.02 7.17
N GLN A 51 11.39 -5.13 6.24
CA GLN A 51 11.35 -5.43 4.82
C GLN A 51 12.09 -4.34 4.05
N LEU A 52 13.04 -4.78 3.22
CA LEU A 52 13.87 -3.98 2.34
C LEU A 52 13.41 -4.26 0.90
N THR A 53 12.70 -3.31 0.30
CA THR A 53 12.24 -3.42 -1.09
C THR A 53 13.13 -2.53 -1.97
N PRO A 54 13.92 -3.10 -2.89
CA PRO A 54 14.83 -2.33 -3.74
C PRO A 54 14.11 -1.63 -4.89
N TYR A 55 14.66 -0.50 -5.29
CA TYR A 55 14.39 0.25 -6.51
C TYR A 55 15.69 0.43 -7.30
N GLY A 56 15.64 1.22 -8.39
CA GLY A 56 16.85 1.65 -9.12
C GLY A 56 17.78 2.55 -8.28
N ASP A 57 19.01 2.75 -8.75
CA ASP A 57 19.95 3.78 -8.28
C ASP A 57 20.19 3.84 -6.76
N GLY A 58 20.19 2.68 -6.10
CA GLY A 58 20.43 2.56 -4.66
C GLY A 58 19.28 3.08 -3.80
N TYR A 59 18.09 3.26 -4.37
CA TYR A 59 16.88 3.57 -3.62
C TYR A 59 16.22 2.31 -3.06
N PHE A 60 15.61 2.46 -1.89
CA PHE A 60 14.92 1.38 -1.22
C PHE A 60 13.70 1.91 -0.46
N GLN A 61 12.62 1.14 -0.43
CA GLN A 61 11.53 1.32 0.51
C GLN A 61 11.72 0.42 1.72
N LEU A 62 11.65 1.03 2.90
CA LEU A 62 11.70 0.35 4.17
C LEU A 62 10.30 0.23 4.78
N HIS A 63 9.96 -1.00 5.17
CA HIS A 63 8.89 -1.26 6.13
C HIS A 63 9.48 -1.85 7.40
N GLY A 64 8.93 -1.44 8.54
CA GLY A 64 9.25 -2.00 9.85
C GLY A 64 7.97 -2.11 10.64
N MET A 65 7.49 -3.32 10.90
CA MET A 65 6.22 -3.59 11.59
C MET A 65 6.30 -3.32 13.09
N THR A 66 6.83 -2.17 13.47
CA THR A 66 6.98 -1.60 14.81
C THR A 66 6.14 -0.32 14.92
N LYS A 67 5.84 0.14 16.14
CA LYS A 67 5.08 1.39 16.39
C LYS A 67 5.85 2.67 16.02
N GLU A 68 7.17 2.57 15.96
CA GLU A 68 8.05 3.71 15.65
C GLU A 68 8.32 3.87 14.15
N ILE A 69 7.94 2.88 13.33
CA ILE A 69 8.24 2.87 11.89
C ILE A 69 6.93 2.85 11.11
N THR A 70 6.36 1.67 10.84
CA THR A 70 5.20 1.50 9.94
C THR A 70 3.86 1.63 10.64
N LEU A 71 3.79 1.33 11.93
CA LEU A 71 2.53 1.28 12.67
C LEU A 71 2.28 2.54 13.46
N PHE A 72 1.00 2.82 13.67
CA PHE A 72 0.53 3.99 14.40
C PHE A 72 -0.34 3.53 15.54
N GLU A 73 -0.16 4.17 16.68
CA GLU A 73 -1.14 4.10 17.76
C GLU A 73 -2.50 4.59 17.24
N ASP A 74 -3.56 3.87 17.60
CA ASP A 74 -4.91 4.05 17.07
C ASP A 74 -5.01 4.02 15.52
N GLY A 75 -3.98 3.45 14.88
CA GLY A 75 -3.90 3.33 13.43
C GLY A 75 -4.78 2.23 12.86
N LEU A 76 -5.25 1.28 13.67
CA LEU A 76 -6.15 0.21 13.27
C LEU A 76 -7.52 0.47 13.88
N VAL A 77 -8.50 0.73 13.03
CA VAL A 77 -9.89 1.05 13.44
C VAL A 77 -10.87 0.13 12.73
N GLU A 78 -12.01 -0.10 13.37
CA GLU A 78 -13.09 -0.96 12.86
C GLU A 78 -14.36 -0.18 12.53
N SER A 79 -15.17 -0.76 11.66
CA SER A 79 -16.55 -0.30 11.43
C SER A 79 -17.39 -0.53 12.69
N THR A 80 -18.49 0.20 12.82
CA THR A 80 -19.41 0.08 13.95
C THR A 80 -20.74 -0.52 13.53
N ALA A 81 -21.57 -0.91 14.49
CA ALA A 81 -22.95 -1.37 14.23
C ALA A 81 -23.83 -0.34 13.47
N LEU A 82 -23.43 0.94 13.51
CA LEU A 82 -24.14 2.07 12.91
C LEU A 82 -23.49 2.55 11.60
N SER A 83 -22.24 2.19 11.31
CA SER A 83 -21.50 2.67 10.14
C SER A 83 -20.52 1.63 9.63
N ALA A 84 -20.63 1.30 8.34
CA ALA A 84 -19.68 0.48 7.59
C ALA A 84 -18.36 1.21 7.27
N GLN A 85 -18.23 2.49 7.63
CA GLN A 85 -17.00 3.27 7.46
C GLN A 85 -16.24 3.33 8.80
N PRO A 86 -15.08 2.65 8.92
CA PRO A 86 -14.17 2.88 10.03
C PRO A 86 -13.62 4.31 9.98
N GLU A 87 -13.57 4.97 11.14
CA GLU A 87 -13.12 6.35 11.25
C GLU A 87 -11.74 6.42 11.90
N LEU A 88 -10.75 6.87 11.13
CA LEU A 88 -9.42 7.13 11.67
C LEU A 88 -9.43 8.38 12.56
N PRO A 89 -8.62 8.41 13.61
CA PRO A 89 -8.52 9.58 14.48
C PRO A 89 -7.98 10.80 13.71
N VAL A 90 -8.44 12.00 14.10
CA VAL A 90 -8.12 13.28 13.44
C VAL A 90 -6.62 13.49 13.18
N PRO A 91 -5.68 13.16 14.09
CA PRO A 91 -4.25 13.29 13.82
C PRO A 91 -3.76 12.47 12.62
N LEU A 92 -4.32 11.28 12.37
CA LEU A 92 -3.95 10.43 11.24
C LEU A 92 -4.62 10.91 9.94
N LEU A 93 -5.88 11.36 10.00
CA LEU A 93 -6.54 12.00 8.86
C LEU A 93 -5.82 13.29 8.41
N SER A 94 -5.30 14.06 9.37
CA SER A 94 -4.50 15.26 9.09
C SER A 94 -3.23 14.91 8.31
N LYS A 95 -2.56 13.79 8.63
CA LYS A 95 -1.39 13.30 7.87
C LYS A 95 -1.73 13.02 6.40
N ILE A 96 -2.89 12.41 6.15
CA ILE A 96 -3.38 12.11 4.79
C ILE A 96 -3.63 13.41 4.01
N ARG A 97 -4.31 14.38 4.62
CA ARG A 97 -4.80 15.58 3.93
C ARG A 97 -3.75 16.68 3.80
N SER A 98 -2.94 16.86 4.83
CA SER A 98 -2.02 17.99 4.98
C SER A 98 -0.55 17.58 4.97
N GLY A 99 -0.26 16.29 4.84
CA GLY A 99 1.10 15.77 4.94
C GLY A 99 1.61 15.75 6.38
N TRP A 100 2.92 15.57 6.53
CA TRP A 100 3.57 15.35 7.81
C TRP A 100 4.45 16.52 8.21
N ARG A 101 4.69 16.64 9.52
CA ARG A 101 5.83 17.42 10.00
C ARG A 101 7.12 16.71 9.59
N GLU A 102 8.03 17.44 8.95
CA GLU A 102 9.31 16.91 8.45
C GLU A 102 10.15 16.26 9.55
N GLU A 103 10.11 16.80 10.77
CA GLU A 103 10.78 16.23 11.95
C GLU A 103 10.35 14.78 12.21
N ILE A 104 9.05 14.51 12.22
CA ILE A 104 8.49 13.16 12.46
C ILE A 104 8.84 12.22 11.30
N LEU A 105 8.84 12.72 10.06
CA LEU A 105 9.29 11.93 8.92
C LEU A 105 10.78 11.56 9.04
N GLY A 106 11.62 12.51 9.42
CA GLY A 106 13.04 12.31 9.62
C GLY A 106 13.32 11.26 10.70
N GLU A 107 12.68 11.42 11.86
CA GLU A 107 12.78 10.48 12.99
C GLU A 107 12.37 9.06 12.58
N ARG A 108 11.19 8.88 11.97
CA ARG A 108 10.73 7.55 11.59
C ARG A 108 11.55 6.92 10.46
N THR A 109 12.04 7.74 9.53
CA THR A 109 12.98 7.27 8.48
C THR A 109 14.28 6.79 9.12
N HIS A 110 14.83 7.55 10.07
CA HIS A 110 16.03 7.16 10.81
C HIS A 110 15.79 5.85 11.59
N ASN A 111 14.66 5.73 12.29
CA ASN A 111 14.28 4.50 13.00
C ASN A 111 14.19 3.30 12.04
N ALA A 112 13.66 3.49 10.83
CA ALA A 112 13.60 2.44 9.81
C ALA A 112 15.00 1.99 9.38
N ILE A 113 15.92 2.95 9.16
CA ILE A 113 17.33 2.67 8.82
C ILE A 113 18.02 1.92 9.95
N GLN A 114 17.89 2.39 11.20
CA GLN A 114 18.50 1.74 12.35
C GLN A 114 17.95 0.33 12.58
N HIS A 115 16.65 0.13 12.34
CA HIS A 115 16.04 -1.18 12.44
C HIS A 115 16.57 -2.15 11.37
N MET A 116 16.70 -1.68 10.12
CA MET A 116 17.32 -2.47 9.04
C MET A 116 18.80 -2.78 9.32
N ALA A 117 19.53 -1.81 9.89
CA ALA A 117 20.95 -1.95 10.22
C ALA A 117 21.25 -3.03 11.27
N GLN A 118 20.25 -3.50 12.02
CA GLN A 118 20.40 -4.66 12.91
C GLN A 118 20.69 -5.95 12.12
N PHE A 119 20.21 -6.03 10.88
CA PHE A 119 20.34 -7.20 10.01
C PHE A 119 21.37 -6.99 8.89
N ILE A 120 21.47 -5.75 8.38
CA ILE A 120 22.41 -5.35 7.33
C ILE A 120 23.23 -4.17 7.88
N PRO A 121 24.32 -4.41 8.63
CA PRO A 121 25.04 -3.36 9.37
C PRO A 121 25.52 -2.18 8.52
N ASP A 122 25.89 -2.43 7.27
CA ASP A 122 26.35 -1.38 6.36
C ASP A 122 25.22 -0.44 5.91
N TYR A 123 23.95 -0.85 6.05
CA TYR A 123 22.78 -0.04 5.71
C TYR A 123 22.63 1.18 6.64
N LYS A 124 23.36 1.24 7.76
CA LYS A 124 23.35 2.40 8.68
C LYS A 124 23.75 3.73 8.03
N THR A 125 24.44 3.68 6.88
CA THR A 125 24.85 4.87 6.10
C THR A 125 23.76 5.36 5.15
N ALA A 126 22.65 4.63 5.00
CA ALA A 126 21.53 5.06 4.19
C ALA A 126 20.91 6.36 4.73
N GLU A 127 20.37 7.16 3.83
CA GLU A 127 19.79 8.47 4.11
C GLU A 127 18.33 8.54 3.64
N LYS A 128 17.61 9.61 4.00
CA LYS A 128 16.27 9.87 3.47
C LYS A 128 16.35 10.05 1.95
N GLY A 129 15.67 9.19 1.20
CA GLY A 129 15.68 9.18 -0.26
C GLY A 129 14.48 9.88 -0.88
N GLY A 130 13.40 10.11 -0.13
CA GLY A 130 12.22 10.77 -0.67
C GLY A 130 11.15 11.03 0.37
N LYS A 131 9.93 11.34 -0.12
CA LYS A 131 8.74 11.41 0.72
C LYS A 131 8.38 10.01 1.24
N ALA A 132 7.76 9.94 2.40
CA ALA A 132 7.19 8.68 2.87
C ALA A 132 6.01 8.25 1.97
N LEU A 133 5.81 6.94 1.89
CA LEU A 133 4.64 6.31 1.29
C LEU A 133 3.71 5.95 2.44
N PHE A 134 2.55 6.58 2.55
CA PHE A 134 1.64 6.36 3.67
C PHE A 134 0.19 6.49 3.24
N GLY A 135 -0.69 5.88 4.03
CA GLY A 135 -2.11 5.92 3.77
C GLY A 135 -2.88 4.98 4.68
N ALA A 136 -4.19 5.01 4.50
CA ALA A 136 -5.13 4.16 5.19
C ALA A 136 -5.51 2.99 4.27
N GLN A 137 -5.13 1.77 4.65
CA GLN A 137 -5.46 0.56 3.92
C GLN A 137 -6.73 -0.07 4.50
N GLN A 138 -7.74 -0.26 3.67
CA GLN A 138 -8.92 -1.06 4.04
C GLN A 138 -8.57 -2.55 4.10
N ILE A 139 -9.12 -3.23 5.09
CA ILE A 139 -8.99 -4.67 5.30
C ILE A 139 -10.40 -5.26 5.42
N PRO A 140 -10.80 -6.18 4.53
CA PRO A 140 -12.12 -6.81 4.60
C PRO A 140 -12.28 -7.66 5.87
N GLY A 141 -13.49 -7.63 6.46
CA GLY A 141 -13.81 -8.44 7.64
C GLY A 141 -13.18 -7.91 8.93
N THR A 142 -13.03 -8.79 9.91
CA THR A 142 -12.58 -8.45 11.27
C THR A 142 -11.17 -8.95 11.60
N ASP A 143 -10.55 -9.69 10.68
CA ASP A 143 -9.18 -10.19 10.86
C ASP A 143 -8.17 -9.25 10.18
N PRO A 144 -7.35 -8.51 10.93
CA PRO A 144 -6.36 -7.59 10.37
C PRO A 144 -5.23 -8.30 9.60
N VAL A 145 -5.11 -9.62 9.73
CA VAL A 145 -4.15 -10.45 9.00
C VAL A 145 -4.71 -10.89 7.64
N LEU A 146 -6.03 -10.88 7.46
CA LEU A 146 -6.67 -11.31 6.22
C LEU A 146 -6.35 -10.34 5.09
N ARG A 147 -5.59 -10.82 4.10
CA ARG A 147 -5.18 -10.06 2.92
C ARG A 147 -5.83 -10.67 1.67
N ALA A 148 -7.15 -10.74 1.66
CA ALA A 148 -7.91 -11.24 0.52
C ALA A 148 -8.38 -10.07 -0.35
N ALA A 149 -8.32 -10.26 -1.65
CA ALA A 149 -9.05 -9.41 -2.58
C ALA A 149 -10.29 -10.18 -3.04
N ASP A 150 -11.45 -9.56 -2.85
CA ASP A 150 -12.69 -10.17 -3.31
C ASP A 150 -13.66 -9.14 -3.86
N VAL A 151 -14.60 -9.65 -4.64
CA VAL A 151 -15.80 -8.90 -5.03
C VAL A 151 -16.97 -9.45 -4.24
N SER A 152 -17.77 -8.55 -3.72
CA SER A 152 -19.04 -8.88 -3.09
C SER A 152 -20.16 -8.24 -3.88
N PHE A 153 -21.26 -8.99 -4.04
CA PHE A 153 -22.45 -8.54 -4.72
C PHE A 153 -23.57 -8.40 -3.69
N GLU A 154 -24.16 -7.21 -3.65
CA GLU A 154 -25.32 -6.90 -2.83
C GLU A 154 -26.57 -6.79 -3.73
N GLN A 155 -27.73 -6.56 -3.10
CA GLN A 155 -28.97 -6.28 -3.83
C GLN A 155 -28.86 -4.97 -4.64
N ASN A 156 -29.81 -4.75 -5.55
CA ASN A 156 -29.94 -3.52 -6.35
C ASN A 156 -28.73 -3.20 -7.24
N HIS A 157 -28.11 -4.23 -7.83
CA HIS A 157 -26.99 -4.10 -8.77
C HIS A 157 -25.76 -3.38 -8.17
N TYR A 158 -25.56 -3.47 -6.86
CA TYR A 158 -24.39 -2.94 -6.20
C TYR A 158 -23.33 -4.04 -6.04
N ALA A 159 -22.14 -3.81 -6.60
CA ALA A 159 -20.97 -4.63 -6.33
C ALA A 159 -19.88 -3.77 -5.71
N ARG A 160 -19.13 -4.38 -4.80
CA ARG A 160 -17.99 -3.78 -4.14
C ARG A 160 -16.76 -4.61 -4.42
N ILE A 161 -15.70 -3.94 -4.85
CA ILE A 161 -14.36 -4.52 -4.95
C ILE A 161 -13.54 -4.02 -3.77
N GLU A 162 -12.93 -4.96 -3.04
CA GLU A 162 -11.98 -4.65 -1.97
C GLU A 162 -10.61 -5.20 -2.38
N VAL A 163 -9.75 -4.31 -2.88
CA VAL A 163 -8.43 -4.67 -3.40
C VAL A 163 -7.35 -4.42 -2.33
N VAL A 164 -6.64 -5.47 -1.94
CA VAL A 164 -5.49 -5.37 -1.02
C VAL A 164 -4.16 -5.25 -1.78
N LYS A 165 -4.08 -5.80 -3.00
CA LYS A 165 -2.91 -5.75 -3.90
C LYS A 165 -3.36 -5.41 -5.32
N ALA A 166 -2.68 -4.49 -6.00
CA ALA A 166 -3.05 -4.05 -7.35
C ALA A 166 -3.22 -5.21 -8.35
N SER A 167 -2.42 -6.26 -8.24
CA SER A 167 -2.49 -7.46 -9.09
C SER A 167 -3.83 -8.20 -9.04
N SER A 168 -4.62 -8.01 -7.99
CA SER A 168 -5.93 -8.65 -7.83
C SER A 168 -7.09 -7.89 -8.48
N THR A 169 -6.87 -6.65 -8.94
CA THR A 169 -7.92 -5.81 -9.54
C THR A 169 -8.52 -6.44 -10.80
N LEU A 170 -7.67 -7.02 -11.66
CA LEU A 170 -8.13 -7.66 -12.89
C LEU A 170 -9.08 -8.84 -12.60
N LEU A 171 -8.70 -9.70 -11.64
CA LEU A 171 -9.52 -10.83 -11.23
C LEU A 171 -10.88 -10.38 -10.68
N ALA A 172 -10.90 -9.29 -9.90
CA ALA A 172 -12.15 -8.75 -9.38
C ALA A 172 -13.06 -8.22 -10.51
N ALA A 173 -12.50 -7.51 -11.48
CA ALA A 173 -13.24 -7.04 -12.67
C ALA A 173 -13.80 -8.22 -13.48
N GLN A 174 -13.00 -9.26 -13.69
CA GLN A 174 -13.43 -10.50 -14.37
C GLN A 174 -14.59 -11.20 -13.65
N LYS A 175 -14.55 -11.29 -12.32
CA LYS A 175 -15.67 -11.83 -11.53
C LYS A 175 -16.96 -11.02 -11.71
N MET A 176 -16.87 -9.69 -11.80
CA MET A 176 -18.03 -8.84 -12.08
C MET A 176 -18.62 -9.08 -13.47
N LEU A 177 -17.76 -9.20 -14.49
CA LEU A 177 -18.19 -9.49 -15.86
C LEU A 177 -18.95 -10.80 -15.94
N GLN A 178 -18.43 -11.85 -15.30
CA GLN A 178 -19.10 -13.14 -15.23
C GLN A 178 -20.43 -13.04 -14.47
N TYR A 179 -20.48 -12.35 -13.33
CA TYR A 179 -21.68 -12.31 -12.49
C TYR A 179 -22.84 -11.52 -13.10
N TRP A 180 -22.58 -10.36 -13.73
CA TRP A 180 -23.65 -9.50 -14.26
C TRP A 180 -23.96 -9.70 -15.74
N PHE A 181 -23.00 -10.18 -16.52
CA PHE A 181 -23.14 -10.25 -17.97
C PHE A 181 -22.92 -11.67 -18.52
N ASP A 182 -22.62 -12.64 -17.66
CA ASP A 182 -22.28 -14.02 -18.05
C ASP A 182 -21.11 -14.07 -19.04
N ILE A 183 -20.22 -13.07 -19.00
CA ILE A 183 -19.04 -12.99 -19.85
C ILE A 183 -17.91 -13.75 -19.17
N THR A 184 -17.54 -14.89 -19.76
CA THR A 184 -16.40 -15.67 -19.30
C THR A 184 -15.07 -14.99 -19.63
N PRO A 185 -14.18 -14.81 -18.64
CA PRO A 185 -12.85 -14.31 -18.89
C PRO A 185 -12.08 -15.27 -19.83
N GLN A 186 -11.85 -14.84 -21.05
CA GLN A 186 -10.81 -15.34 -21.94
C GLN A 186 -9.45 -15.46 -21.22
N HIS A 187 -8.68 -16.50 -21.53
CA HIS A 187 -7.36 -16.72 -20.91
C HIS A 187 -6.25 -15.81 -21.45
N ASN A 188 -6.47 -15.19 -22.62
CA ASN A 188 -5.49 -14.32 -23.25
C ASN A 188 -5.75 -12.87 -22.81
N VAL A 189 -4.89 -12.38 -21.90
CA VAL A 189 -5.01 -11.05 -21.29
C VAL A 189 -4.82 -9.95 -22.35
N GLU A 190 -3.91 -10.18 -23.30
CA GLU A 190 -3.57 -9.22 -24.35
C GLU A 190 -4.74 -8.97 -25.29
N ALA A 191 -5.45 -10.03 -25.68
CA ALA A 191 -6.66 -9.94 -26.51
C ALA A 191 -7.83 -9.29 -25.77
N GLN A 192 -7.91 -9.46 -24.44
CA GLN A 192 -8.94 -8.82 -23.60
C GLN A 192 -8.71 -7.33 -23.38
N HIS A 193 -7.44 -6.91 -23.40
CA HIS A 193 -7.04 -5.56 -23.04
C HIS A 193 -6.23 -4.90 -24.16
N PRO A 194 -6.79 -4.77 -25.37
CA PRO A 194 -6.09 -4.25 -26.54
C PRO A 194 -5.55 -2.83 -26.33
N VAL A 195 -6.18 -2.03 -25.46
CA VAL A 195 -5.72 -0.69 -25.09
C VAL A 195 -4.47 -0.74 -24.22
N THR A 196 -4.41 -1.66 -23.24
CA THR A 196 -3.27 -1.79 -22.31
C THR A 196 -2.02 -2.30 -23.03
N VAL A 197 -2.19 -3.16 -24.04
CA VAL A 197 -1.07 -3.70 -24.83
C VAL A 197 -0.57 -2.79 -25.95
N ASN A 198 -1.17 -1.61 -26.13
CA ASN A 198 -0.72 -0.65 -27.15
C ASN A 198 0.50 0.17 -26.72
N TRP A 199 0.88 0.14 -25.44
CA TRP A 199 2.02 0.90 -24.95
C TRP A 199 3.28 0.06 -25.08
N SER A 200 4.32 0.66 -25.65
CA SER A 200 5.68 0.13 -25.61
C SER A 200 6.26 0.21 -24.20
N GLU A 201 7.32 -0.55 -23.95
CA GLU A 201 8.07 -0.52 -22.67
C GLU A 201 8.58 0.89 -22.34
N ASP A 202 9.13 1.61 -23.32
CA ASP A 202 9.59 2.99 -23.17
C ASP A 202 8.43 3.94 -22.82
N GLU A 203 7.27 3.82 -23.47
CA GLU A 203 6.11 4.66 -23.14
C GLU A 203 5.62 4.42 -21.71
N ILE A 204 5.66 3.17 -21.23
CA ILE A 204 5.33 2.82 -19.84
C ILE A 204 6.34 3.47 -18.89
N GLU A 205 7.63 3.31 -19.15
CA GLU A 205 8.70 3.87 -18.33
C GLU A 205 8.64 5.40 -18.27
N GLN A 206 8.54 6.08 -19.42
CA GLN A 206 8.47 7.54 -19.48
C GLN A 206 7.23 8.07 -18.74
N TYR A 207 6.11 7.37 -18.83
CA TYR A 207 4.91 7.76 -18.09
C TYR A 207 5.07 7.51 -16.59
N ALA A 208 5.69 6.41 -16.18
CA ALA A 208 5.99 6.12 -14.78
C ALA A 208 6.95 7.18 -14.20
N ILE A 209 7.99 7.58 -14.94
CA ILE A 209 8.90 8.68 -14.57
C ILE A 209 8.11 9.97 -14.38
N LYS A 210 7.30 10.37 -15.37
CA LYS A 210 6.43 11.55 -15.26
C LYS A 210 5.55 11.50 -14.01
N LEU A 211 4.96 10.34 -13.71
CA LEU A 211 4.13 10.13 -12.53
C LEU A 211 4.91 10.23 -11.21
N THR A 212 6.20 9.85 -11.18
CA THR A 212 7.08 10.07 -10.01
C THR A 212 7.41 11.55 -9.84
N GLU A 213 7.77 12.25 -10.92
CA GLU A 213 8.07 13.69 -10.92
C GLU A 213 6.89 14.52 -10.42
N GLU A 214 5.69 14.29 -10.98
CA GLU A 214 4.45 15.00 -10.59
C GLU A 214 4.12 14.82 -9.11
N ARG A 215 4.51 13.69 -8.51
CA ARG A 215 4.31 13.39 -7.10
C ARG A 215 5.50 13.79 -6.22
N GLY A 216 6.62 14.20 -6.82
CA GLY A 216 7.86 14.55 -6.15
C GLY A 216 8.57 13.36 -5.53
N TYR A 217 8.57 12.22 -6.23
CA TYR A 217 9.40 11.04 -5.94
C TYR A 217 10.60 10.98 -6.90
N PRO A 218 11.70 10.31 -6.51
CA PRO A 218 12.82 10.04 -7.42
C PRO A 218 12.39 9.19 -8.63
N HIS A 219 13.03 9.41 -9.78
CA HIS A 219 12.74 8.65 -11.01
C HIS A 219 13.00 7.15 -10.85
N ALA A 220 13.93 6.78 -9.98
CA ALA A 220 14.25 5.39 -9.68
C ALA A 220 13.08 4.58 -9.12
N LEU A 221 11.98 5.23 -8.70
CA LEU A 221 10.74 4.58 -8.24
C LEU A 221 9.74 4.31 -9.38
N ALA A 222 10.06 4.72 -10.61
CA ALA A 222 9.25 4.49 -11.81
C ALA A 222 9.27 3.01 -12.23
#